data_AF-U9T8E8-F1
#
_entry.id   AF-U9T8E8-F1
#
_cell.length_a   1.000
_cell.length_b   1.000
_cell.length_c   1.000
_cell.angle_alpha   90.00
_cell.angle_beta   90.00
_cell.angle_gamma   90.00
#
_symmetry.space_group_name_H-M   'P 1'
#
loop_
_entity.id
_entity.type
_entity.pdbx_description
1 polymer ?
#
loop_
_entity_poly.entity_id
_entity_poly.type
_entity_poly.pdbx_seq_one_letter_code
_entity_poly.pdbx_strand_id
1 'polypeptide(L)'
;MLYYILKEYELRAFNIEESVVWESLIKWGINQLPELENISNLNDWTDKNYEDLKNILSKFIPLIKFLEINSKDFYHKVRPYKFIIPNDIYEEITEYYLVEWPKLYSYIQGLRDRENLNLYIPYKPRKPSQWHS
;
A
#
# COMPACT_ATOMS: atom_id res chain seq x y z
N MET A 1 -22.48 15.19 7.44
CA MET A 1 -22.10 14.92 6.04
C MET A 1 -21.08 15.95 5.53
N LEU A 2 -21.34 17.26 5.64
CA LEU A 2 -20.39 18.32 5.25
C LEU A 2 -19.04 18.30 5.98
N TYR A 3 -19.01 17.97 7.28
CA TYR A 3 -17.77 17.91 8.06
C TYR A 3 -16.75 16.87 7.53
N TYR A 4 -17.23 15.71 7.07
CA TYR A 4 -16.35 14.66 6.53
C TYR A 4 -15.77 15.07 5.18
N ILE A 5 -16.57 15.71 4.33
CA ILE A 5 -16.12 16.22 3.03
C ILE A 5 -15.06 17.30 3.22
N LEU A 6 -15.27 18.24 4.15
CA LEU A 6 -14.29 19.28 4.48
C LEU A 6 -12.99 18.69 5.06
N LYS A 7 -13.11 17.69 5.94
CA LYS A 7 -11.94 17.01 6.52
C LYS A 7 -11.16 16.22 5.47
N GLU A 8 -11.82 15.51 4.57
CA GLU A 8 -11.13 14.85 3.44
C GLU A 8 -10.44 15.85 2.51
N TYR A 9 -11.06 17.01 2.25
CA TYR A 9 -10.47 18.04 1.41
C TYR A 9 -9.24 18.68 2.04
N GLU A 10 -9.29 18.98 3.35
CA GLU A 10 -8.12 19.45 4.11
C GLU A 10 -7.03 18.36 4.13
N LEU A 11 -7.36 17.10 4.43
CA LEU A 11 -6.38 16.01 4.48
C LEU A 11 -5.67 15.83 3.12
N ARG A 12 -6.41 15.93 2.00
CA ARG A 12 -5.84 15.89 0.64
C ARG A 12 -5.04 17.14 0.28
N ALA A 13 -5.39 18.32 0.81
CA ALA A 13 -4.63 19.55 0.62
C ALA A 13 -3.28 19.54 1.36
N PHE A 14 -3.13 18.73 2.41
CA PHE A 14 -1.91 18.63 3.23
C PHE A 14 -0.95 17.49 2.84
N ASN A 15 -1.18 16.81 1.70
CA ASN A 15 -0.33 15.70 1.23
C ASN A 15 -0.12 14.61 2.30
N ILE A 16 -1.20 14.28 3.03
CA ILE A 16 -1.17 13.27 4.08
C ILE A 16 -1.12 11.89 3.45
N GLU A 17 -0.25 11.03 3.98
CA GLU A 17 -0.14 9.64 3.53
C GLU A 17 -1.47 8.90 3.75
N GLU A 18 -1.89 8.15 2.72
CA GLU A 18 -3.17 7.44 2.78
C GLU A 18 -3.21 6.40 3.92
N SER A 19 -2.06 5.89 4.33
CA SER A 19 -1.93 5.00 5.49
C SER A 19 -2.32 5.69 6.81
N VAL A 20 -2.06 7.00 6.94
CA VAL A 20 -2.46 7.82 8.10
C VAL A 20 -3.95 8.11 8.06
N VAL A 21 -4.51 8.33 6.87
CA VAL A 21 -5.97 8.50 6.69
C VAL A 21 -6.69 7.23 7.15
N TRP A 22 -6.22 6.07 6.69
CA TRP A 22 -6.75 4.76 7.10
C TRP A 22 -6.69 4.55 8.62
N GLU A 23 -5.54 4.75 9.26
CA GLU A 23 -5.39 4.60 10.71
C GLU A 23 -6.31 5.54 11.49
N SER A 24 -6.47 6.77 11.00
CA SER A 24 -7.36 7.76 11.59
C SER A 24 -8.83 7.35 11.47
N LEU A 25 -9.22 6.78 10.33
CA LEU A 25 -10.57 6.26 10.10
C LEU A 25 -10.88 5.08 11.04
N ILE A 26 -9.94 4.15 11.19
CA ILE A 26 -10.06 3.02 12.13
C ILE A 26 -10.25 3.51 13.57
N LYS A 27 -9.36 4.40 14.04
CA LYS A 27 -9.47 4.98 15.39
C LYS A 27 -10.81 5.68 15.60
N TRP A 28 -11.26 6.46 14.60
CA TRP A 28 -12.55 7.12 14.67
C TRP A 28 -13.72 6.12 14.74
N GLY A 29 -13.68 5.06 13.93
CA GLY A 29 -14.72 4.02 13.91
C GLY A 29 -14.81 3.25 15.23
N ILE A 30 -13.65 2.89 15.82
CA ILE A 30 -13.59 2.26 17.15
C ILE A 30 -14.20 3.15 18.22
N ASN A 31 -13.92 4.46 18.19
CA ASN A 31 -14.50 5.42 19.14
C ASN A 31 -16.03 5.59 19.00
N GLN A 32 -16.65 5.06 17.93
CA GLN A 32 -18.11 5.00 17.84
C GLN A 32 -18.71 3.78 18.57
N LEU A 33 -17.87 2.84 19.01
CA LEU A 33 -18.26 1.58 19.64
C LEU A 33 -17.72 1.54 21.08
N PRO A 34 -18.51 1.94 22.10
CA PRO A 34 -18.06 1.99 23.49
C PRO A 34 -17.54 0.65 24.02
N GLU A 35 -18.05 -0.46 23.49
CA GLU A 35 -17.64 -1.82 23.85
C GLU A 35 -16.21 -2.15 23.37
N LEU A 36 -15.71 -1.46 22.34
CA LEU A 36 -14.37 -1.67 21.77
C LEU A 36 -13.33 -0.69 22.32
N GLU A 37 -13.75 0.35 23.02
CA GLU A 37 -12.85 1.40 23.53
C GLU A 37 -11.79 0.83 24.50
N ASN A 38 -12.11 -0.26 25.20
CA ASN A 38 -11.21 -0.93 26.15
C ASN A 38 -10.46 -2.14 25.55
N ILE A 39 -10.73 -2.51 24.30
CA ILE A 39 -10.11 -3.68 23.66
C ILE A 39 -8.91 -3.21 22.84
N SER A 40 -7.71 -3.36 23.41
CA SER A 40 -6.46 -2.95 22.78
C SER A 40 -5.92 -3.94 21.75
N ASN A 41 -6.34 -5.21 21.83
CA ASN A 41 -5.83 -6.28 20.97
C ASN A 41 -6.91 -6.77 20.00
N LEU A 42 -6.59 -6.76 18.70
CA LEU A 42 -7.49 -7.26 17.64
C LEU A 42 -7.78 -8.76 17.76
N ASN A 43 -6.93 -9.52 18.45
CA ASN A 43 -7.18 -10.94 18.71
C ASN A 43 -8.35 -11.18 19.68
N ASP A 44 -8.73 -10.17 20.46
CA ASP A 44 -9.84 -10.25 21.41
C ASP A 44 -11.17 -9.79 20.77
N TRP A 45 -11.16 -9.46 19.47
CA TRP A 45 -12.36 -9.04 18.77
C TRP A 45 -13.24 -10.22 18.39
N THR A 46 -14.54 -10.10 18.69
CA THR A 46 -15.55 -11.03 18.22
C THR A 46 -15.96 -10.72 16.77
N ASP A 47 -16.60 -11.68 16.09
CA ASP A 47 -17.16 -11.45 14.75
C ASP A 47 -18.13 -10.27 14.72
N LYS A 48 -18.90 -10.08 15.80
CA LYS A 48 -19.81 -8.95 15.95
C LYS A 48 -19.06 -7.61 15.99
N ASN A 49 -17.91 -7.55 16.67
CA ASN A 49 -17.10 -6.34 16.75
C ASN A 49 -16.64 -5.89 15.34
N TYR A 50 -16.22 -6.85 14.52
CA TYR A 50 -15.83 -6.59 13.13
C TYR A 50 -17.04 -6.15 12.29
N GLU A 51 -18.18 -6.80 12.43
CA GLU A 51 -19.39 -6.44 11.66
C GLU A 51 -19.91 -5.04 12.06
N ASP A 52 -19.90 -4.69 13.33
CA ASP A 52 -20.29 -3.37 13.82
C ASP A 52 -19.34 -2.28 13.28
N LEU A 53 -18.01 -2.51 13.34
CA LEU A 53 -17.04 -1.57 12.77
C LEU A 53 -17.21 -1.43 11.25
N LYS A 54 -17.40 -2.55 10.54
CA LYS A 54 -17.65 -2.58 9.10
C LYS A 54 -18.89 -1.75 8.74
N ASN A 55 -19.97 -1.89 9.49
CA ASN A 55 -21.19 -1.11 9.25
C ASN A 55 -20.94 0.40 9.39
N ILE A 56 -20.20 0.82 10.42
CA ILE A 56 -19.82 2.22 10.63
C ILE A 56 -18.94 2.76 9.50
N LEU A 57 -17.96 1.95 9.06
CA LEU A 57 -16.94 2.36 8.09
C LEU A 57 -17.34 2.16 6.63
N SER A 58 -18.38 1.38 6.34
CA SER A 58 -18.81 0.98 5.00
C SER A 58 -18.85 2.12 3.97
N LYS A 59 -19.40 3.29 4.36
CA LYS A 59 -19.51 4.46 3.49
C LYS A 59 -18.19 5.21 3.24
N PHE A 60 -17.17 4.96 4.05
CA PHE A 60 -15.86 5.58 3.97
C PHE A 60 -14.84 4.70 3.26
N ILE A 61 -15.00 3.38 3.26
CA ILE A 61 -14.09 2.45 2.57
C ILE A 61 -13.84 2.85 1.10
N PRO A 62 -14.85 3.21 0.29
CA PRO A 62 -14.63 3.61 -1.10
C PRO A 62 -13.87 4.93 -1.28
N LEU A 63 -13.70 5.72 -0.22
CA LEU A 63 -12.98 7.00 -0.26
C LEU A 63 -11.48 6.83 -0.01
N ILE A 64 -11.07 5.67 0.54
CA ILE A 64 -9.69 5.33 0.82
C ILE A 64 -9.00 4.84 -0.45
N LYS A 65 -7.87 5.47 -0.78
CA LYS A 65 -7.07 5.12 -1.95
C LYS A 65 -6.04 4.05 -1.62
N PHE A 66 -6.49 2.83 -1.37
CA PHE A 66 -5.62 1.74 -0.89
C PHE A 66 -4.36 1.49 -1.75
N LEU A 67 -4.38 1.75 -3.06
CA LEU A 67 -3.21 1.58 -3.92
C LEU A 67 -2.10 2.63 -3.67
N GLU A 68 -2.44 3.77 -3.07
CA GLU A 68 -1.47 4.79 -2.62
C GLU A 68 -0.78 4.43 -1.29
N ILE A 69 -1.15 3.32 -0.63
CA ILE A 69 -0.69 2.98 0.73
C ILE A 69 0.71 2.40 0.86
N ASN A 70 1.52 2.06 -0.15
CA ASN A 70 2.76 1.28 0.05
C ASN A 70 2.56 -0.11 0.70
N SER A 71 3.38 -1.08 0.27
CA SER A 71 3.17 -2.49 0.63
C SER A 71 3.42 -2.80 2.11
N LYS A 72 4.36 -2.09 2.75
CA LYS A 72 4.69 -2.27 4.17
C LYS A 72 3.52 -1.85 5.05
N ASP A 73 2.98 -0.66 4.81
CA ASP A 73 1.85 -0.13 5.55
C ASP A 73 0.56 -0.90 5.25
N PHE A 74 0.35 -1.35 4.02
CA PHE A 74 -0.74 -2.28 3.71
C PHE A 74 -0.66 -3.53 4.58
N TYR A 75 0.52 -4.16 4.67
CA TYR A 75 0.71 -5.40 5.44
C TYR A 75 0.52 -5.19 6.95
N HIS A 76 1.00 -4.10 7.51
CA HIS A 76 0.97 -3.87 8.96
C HIS A 76 -0.29 -3.15 9.46
N LYS A 77 -0.88 -2.26 8.65
CA LYS A 77 -1.96 -1.37 9.07
C LYS A 77 -3.32 -1.72 8.46
N VAL A 78 -3.35 -2.21 7.21
CA VAL A 78 -4.62 -2.52 6.50
C VAL A 78 -5.02 -3.98 6.69
N ARG A 79 -4.11 -4.92 6.42
CA ARG A 79 -4.35 -6.37 6.52
C ARG A 79 -4.98 -6.85 7.83
N PRO A 80 -4.64 -6.33 9.03
CA PRO A 80 -5.28 -6.76 10.27
C PRO A 80 -6.80 -6.58 10.29
N TYR A 81 -7.31 -5.63 9.49
CA TYR A 81 -8.73 -5.29 9.40
C TYR A 81 -9.35 -5.81 8.09
N LYS A 82 -8.79 -6.83 7.43
CA LYS A 82 -9.32 -7.35 6.16
C LYS A 82 -10.82 -7.67 6.18
N PHE A 83 -11.37 -8.07 7.33
CA PHE A 83 -12.77 -8.48 7.48
C PHE A 83 -13.78 -7.33 7.38
N ILE A 84 -13.33 -6.08 7.56
CA ILE A 84 -14.22 -4.91 7.41
C ILE A 84 -14.17 -4.30 6.00
N ILE A 85 -13.23 -4.76 5.17
CA ILE A 85 -13.07 -4.33 3.78
C ILE A 85 -13.88 -5.30 2.91
N PRO A 86 -14.68 -4.82 1.94
CA PRO A 86 -15.31 -5.69 0.95
C PRO A 86 -14.29 -6.59 0.26
N ASN A 87 -14.62 -7.86 0.10
CA ASN A 87 -13.66 -8.87 -0.33
C ASN A 87 -13.12 -8.60 -1.74
N ASP A 88 -13.99 -8.12 -2.64
CA ASP A 88 -13.62 -7.68 -3.99
C ASP A 88 -12.53 -6.60 -3.97
N ILE A 89 -12.70 -5.58 -3.14
CA ILE A 89 -11.71 -4.51 -2.95
C ILE A 89 -10.41 -5.08 -2.36
N TYR A 90 -10.52 -5.92 -1.33
CA TYR A 90 -9.34 -6.48 -0.66
C TYR A 90 -8.50 -7.38 -1.57
N GLU A 91 -9.14 -8.19 -2.40
CA GLU A 91 -8.47 -9.05 -3.38
C GLU A 91 -7.76 -8.22 -4.46
N GLU A 92 -8.39 -7.16 -4.98
CA GLU A 92 -7.78 -6.25 -5.97
C GLU A 92 -6.49 -5.60 -5.42
N ILE A 93 -6.54 -5.08 -4.19
CA ILE A 93 -5.36 -4.47 -3.54
C ILE A 93 -4.26 -5.52 -3.32
N THR A 94 -4.66 -6.73 -2.93
CA THR A 94 -3.73 -7.85 -2.69
C THR A 94 -3.06 -8.28 -3.99
N GLU A 95 -3.79 -8.40 -5.09
CA GLU A 95 -3.26 -8.71 -6.42
C GLU A 95 -2.24 -7.67 -6.86
N TYR A 96 -2.56 -6.38 -6.70
CA TYR A 96 -1.64 -5.29 -7.01
C TYR A 96 -0.31 -5.43 -6.27
N TYR A 97 -0.33 -5.62 -4.94
CA TYR A 97 0.90 -5.67 -4.15
C TYR A 97 1.68 -7.00 -4.25
N LEU A 98 0.99 -8.14 -4.43
CA LEU A 98 1.62 -9.46 -4.38
C LEU A 98 1.91 -10.05 -5.75
N VAL A 99 1.20 -9.64 -6.79
CA VAL A 99 1.31 -10.21 -8.13
C VAL A 99 1.84 -9.18 -9.12
N GLU A 100 1.22 -8.01 -9.21
CA GLU A 100 1.56 -7.03 -10.24
C GLU A 100 2.84 -6.26 -9.92
N TRP A 101 2.99 -5.77 -8.68
CA TRP A 101 4.18 -5.03 -8.27
C TRP A 101 5.48 -5.82 -8.43
N PRO A 102 5.56 -7.09 -7.98
CA PRO A 102 6.74 -7.92 -8.21
C PRO A 102 7.04 -8.16 -9.70
N LYS A 103 5.99 -8.33 -10.53
CA LYS A 103 6.15 -8.43 -12.00
C LYS A 103 6.71 -7.14 -12.58
N LEU A 104 6.19 -5.98 -12.18
CA LEU A 104 6.67 -4.68 -12.63
C LEU A 104 8.13 -4.44 -12.22
N TYR A 105 8.48 -4.74 -10.95
CA TYR A 105 9.83 -4.56 -10.43
C TYR A 105 10.85 -5.44 -11.17
N SER A 106 10.52 -6.72 -11.39
CA SER A 106 11.39 -7.63 -12.16
C SER A 106 11.54 -7.20 -13.63
N TYR A 107 10.48 -6.68 -14.25
CA TYR A 107 10.54 -6.11 -15.60
C TYR A 107 11.46 -4.88 -15.67
N ILE A 108 11.28 -3.90 -14.77
CA ILE A 108 12.11 -2.69 -14.72
C ILE A 108 13.58 -3.04 -14.45
N GLN A 109 13.83 -3.98 -13.54
CA GLN A 109 15.18 -4.45 -13.26
C GLN A 109 15.83 -5.05 -14.51
N GLY A 110 15.09 -5.88 -15.25
CA GLY A 110 15.55 -6.43 -16.53
C GLY A 110 15.85 -5.37 -17.59
N LEU A 111 15.10 -4.25 -17.64
CA LEU A 111 15.39 -3.14 -18.52
C LEU A 111 16.68 -2.41 -18.12
N ARG A 112 16.87 -2.14 -16.82
CA ARG A 112 18.08 -1.51 -16.28
C ARG A 112 19.33 -2.33 -16.60
N ASP A 113 19.24 -3.65 -16.44
CA ASP A 113 20.37 -4.56 -16.72
C ASP A 113 20.72 -4.59 -18.22
N ARG A 114 19.73 -4.46 -19.11
CA ARG A 114 19.94 -4.33 -20.57
C ARG A 114 20.58 -3.01 -20.97
N GLU A 115 20.16 -1.89 -20.37
CA GLU A 115 20.77 -0.58 -20.63
C GLU A 115 22.23 -0.53 -20.13
N ASN A 116 22.53 -1.15 -18.98
CA ASN A 116 23.89 -1.26 -18.46
C ASN A 116 24.81 -2.14 -19.33
N LEU A 117 24.28 -3.17 -20.00
CA LEU A 117 25.04 -3.96 -20.99
C LEU A 117 25.39 -3.13 -22.24
N ASN A 118 24.54 -2.19 -22.64
CA ASN A 118 24.80 -1.31 -23.79
C ASN A 118 25.86 -0.22 -23.50
N LEU A 119 26.22 0.01 -22.24
CA LEU A 119 27.32 0.90 -21.83
C LEU A 119 28.68 0.18 -21.68
N TYR A 120 28.70 -1.16 -21.77
CA TYR A 120 29.93 -1.94 -21.76
C TYR A 120 30.58 -1.88 -23.15
N ILE A 121 31.28 -0.79 -23.45
CA ILE A 121 32.17 -0.75 -24.62
C ILE A 121 33.29 -1.77 -24.34
N PRO A 122 33.42 -2.87 -25.10
CA PRO A 122 34.45 -3.85 -24.81
C PRO A 122 35.80 -3.16 -24.99
N TYR A 123 36.62 -3.17 -23.94
CA TYR A 123 38.01 -2.75 -24.02
C TYR A 123 38.66 -3.45 -25.21
N LYS A 124 38.99 -2.69 -26.26
CA LYS A 124 39.83 -3.17 -27.37
C LYS A 124 41.28 -3.05 -26.91
N PRO A 125 41.98 -4.14 -26.54
CA PRO A 125 43.41 -4.06 -26.30
C PRO A 125 44.09 -3.54 -27.58
N ARG A 126 44.97 -2.55 -27.43
CA ARG A 126 45.87 -2.12 -28.52
C ARG A 126 46.69 -3.34 -28.94
N LYS A 127 46.61 -3.71 -30.22
CA LYS A 127 47.48 -4.74 -30.79
C LYS A 127 48.94 -4.35 -30.50
N PRO A 128 49.78 -5.24 -29.93
CA PRO A 128 51.19 -4.95 -29.76
C PRO A 128 51.80 -4.62 -31.13
N SER A 129 52.56 -3.52 -31.19
CA SER A 129 53.35 -3.15 -32.37
C SER A 129 54.25 -4.32 -32.74
N GLN A 130 54.14 -4.79 -33.98
CA GLN A 130 55.08 -5.72 -34.56
C GLN A 130 56.45 -5.03 -34.61
N TRP A 131 57.38 -5.44 -33.76
CA TRP A 131 58.77 -5.06 -33.92
C TRP A 131 59.41 -6.07 -34.88
N HIS A 132 59.87 -5.55 -36.01
CA HIS A 132 60.69 -6.28 -36.96
C HIS A 132 62.09 -6.53 -36.39
N SER A 133 62.57 -7.75 -36.69
CA SER A 133 63.95 -8.27 -36.62
C SER A 133 64.49 -8.68 -35.25
#